data_AF-A0A917IDZ8-F1
#
_entry.id   AF-A0A917IDZ8-F1
#
_cell.length_a   1.000
_cell.length_b   1.000
_cell.length_c   1.000
_cell.angle_alpha   90.00
_cell.angle_beta   90.00
_cell.angle_gamma   90.00
#
_symmetry.space_group_name_H-M   'P 1'
#
loop_
_entity.id
_entity.type
_entity.pdbx_description
1 polymer ?
#
loop_
_entity_poly.entity_id
_entity_poly.type
_entity_poly.pdbx_seq_one_letter_code
_entity_poly.pdbx_strand_id
1 'polypeptide(L)'
;MSPTRVVKFLWNSITEPRHLKVAYAAIYAVVLGTGMATLLHPPRTIEGELGQLLTVIWSAFLLLGGFGGLLTVFPGWWWAERLSIVLTLTGLGIYALVVVSLHFTSSGSRLTQLGTILLAASPFIIRWVLIRKYSFEPRTRG
;
A
#
# COMPACT_ATOMS: atom_id res chain seq x y z
N MET A 1 -2.51 26.26 21.66
CA MET A 1 -1.27 25.47 21.83
C MET A 1 -0.32 25.80 20.70
N SER A 2 0.98 25.94 20.94
CA SER A 2 1.94 26.14 19.82
C SER A 2 1.96 24.90 18.92
N PRO A 3 2.20 25.04 17.60
CA PRO A 3 2.26 23.90 16.66
C PRO A 3 3.24 22.82 17.12
N THR A 4 4.38 23.24 17.68
CA THR A 4 5.42 22.37 18.24
C THR A 4 4.94 21.50 19.41
N ARG A 5 4.01 21.99 20.24
CA ARG A 5 3.44 21.21 21.35
C ARG A 5 2.44 20.17 20.86
N VAL A 6 1.62 20.51 19.87
CA VAL A 6 0.65 19.57 19.26
C VAL A 6 1.39 18.41 18.58
N VAL A 7 2.43 18.72 17.80
CA VAL A 7 3.27 17.69 17.15
C VAL A 7 3.94 16.79 18.19
N LYS A 8 4.53 17.35 19.26
CA LYS A 8 5.12 16.55 20.34
C LYS A 8 4.10 15.67 21.07
N PHE A 9 2.89 16.18 21.30
CA PHE A 9 1.83 15.42 21.95
C PHE A 9 1.38 14.23 21.09
N LEU A 10 1.11 14.46 19.80
CA LEU A 10 0.76 13.40 18.86
C LEU A 10 1.90 12.37 18.72
N TRP A 11 3.15 12.84 18.62
CA TRP A 11 4.32 11.96 18.55
C TRP A 11 4.44 11.04 19.77
N ASN A 12 4.17 11.57 20.96
CA ASN A 12 4.26 10.80 22.20
C ASN A 12 3.10 9.82 22.42
N SER A 13 1.97 9.98 21.70
CA SER A 13 0.86 9.02 21.74
C SER A 13 1.08 7.76 20.90
N ILE A 14 2.08 7.75 20.02
CA ILE A 14 2.37 6.61 19.15
C ILE A 14 3.18 5.58 19.93
N THR A 15 2.70 4.33 19.97
CA THR A 15 3.45 3.20 20.53
C THR A 15 4.71 2.92 19.72
N GLU A 16 5.80 2.59 20.41
CA GLU A 16 7.07 2.23 19.79
C GLU A 16 6.95 0.92 18.99
N PRO A 17 7.67 0.76 17.85
CA PRO A 17 8.63 1.68 17.25
C PRO A 17 7.98 2.77 16.38
N ARG A 18 8.04 4.04 16.81
CA ARG A 18 7.31 5.16 16.19
C ARG A 18 7.72 5.43 14.74
N HIS A 19 9.02 5.37 14.47
CA HIS A 19 9.59 5.65 13.15
C HIS A 19 9.10 4.65 12.10
N LEU A 20 8.98 3.37 12.45
CA LEU A 20 8.44 2.36 11.52
C LEU A 20 6.97 2.63 11.21
N LYS A 21 6.16 2.96 12.23
CA LYS A 21 4.73 3.26 12.00
C LYS A 21 4.53 4.45 11.08
N VAL A 22 5.32 5.51 11.25
CA VAL A 22 5.25 6.70 10.41
C VAL A 22 5.71 6.40 8.98
N ALA A 23 6.78 5.61 8.81
CA ALA A 23 7.22 5.17 7.50
C ALA A 23 6.13 4.34 6.78
N TYR A 24 5.49 3.40 7.48
CA TYR A 24 4.41 2.61 6.92
C TYR A 24 3.14 3.42 6.65
N ALA A 25 2.80 4.39 7.50
CA ALA A 25 1.71 5.32 7.23
C ALA A 25 1.95 6.12 5.94
N ALA A 26 3.18 6.61 5.72
CA ALA A 26 3.55 7.29 4.48
C ALA A 26 3.44 6.36 3.26
N ILE A 27 3.90 5.11 3.38
CA ILE A 27 3.78 4.09 2.33
C ILE A 27 2.31 3.80 1.99
N TYR A 28 1.44 3.62 2.99
CA TYR A 28 0.01 3.41 2.78
C TYR A 28 -0.66 4.64 2.16
N ALA A 29 -0.25 5.86 2.53
CA ALA A 29 -0.72 7.09 1.89
C ALA A 29 -0.33 7.17 0.40
N VAL A 30 0.89 6.76 0.05
CA VAL A 30 1.33 6.68 -1.36
C VAL A 30 0.49 5.65 -2.13
N VAL A 31 0.21 4.49 -1.54
CA VAL A 31 -0.67 3.48 -2.17
C VAL A 31 -2.09 3.99 -2.37
N LEU A 32 -2.66 4.62 -1.35
CA LEU A 32 -3.98 5.24 -1.43
C LEU A 32 -4.02 6.31 -2.53
N GLY A 33 -3.02 7.20 -2.57
CA GLY A 33 -2.88 8.21 -3.60
C GLY A 33 -2.70 7.61 -5.00
N THR A 34 -1.96 6.52 -5.13
CA THR A 34 -1.76 5.81 -6.40
C THR A 34 -3.05 5.17 -6.91
N GLY A 35 -3.81 4.51 -6.02
CA GLY A 35 -5.15 4.01 -6.35
C GLY A 35 -6.07 5.14 -6.79
N MET A 36 -6.12 6.25 -6.05
CA MET A 36 -6.95 7.40 -6.42
C MET A 36 -6.56 7.98 -7.79
N ALA A 37 -5.26 8.19 -8.02
CA ALA A 37 -4.76 8.70 -9.28
C ALA A 37 -5.08 7.77 -10.46
N THR A 38 -4.98 6.45 -10.25
CA THR A 38 -5.31 5.44 -11.27
C THR A 38 -6.79 5.46 -11.62
N LEU A 39 -7.67 5.65 -10.63
CA LEU A 39 -9.12 5.70 -10.87
C LEU A 39 -9.54 6.97 -11.63
N LEU A 40 -8.93 8.12 -11.29
CA LEU A 40 -9.24 9.42 -11.91
C LEU A 40 -8.58 9.57 -13.29
N HIS A 41 -7.40 9.00 -13.46
CA HIS A 41 -6.59 9.10 -14.66
C HIS A 41 -6.06 7.71 -15.05
N PRO A 42 -6.95 6.84 -15.59
CA PRO A 42 -6.56 5.51 -15.98
C PRO A 42 -5.45 5.56 -17.06
N PRO A 43 -4.42 4.71 -16.97
CA PRO A 43 -3.34 4.69 -17.94
C PRO A 43 -3.85 4.23 -19.31
N ARG A 44 -3.86 5.15 -20.27
CA ARG A 44 -4.41 4.95 -21.63
C ARG A 44 -3.79 3.76 -22.38
N THR A 45 -2.50 3.47 -22.13
CA THR A 45 -1.79 2.33 -22.75
C THR A 45 -2.29 0.97 -22.26
N ILE A 46 -3.03 0.93 -21.16
CA ILE A 46 -3.58 -0.30 -20.56
C ILE A 46 -5.07 -0.40 -20.85
N GLU A 47 -5.78 0.74 -20.74
CA GLU A 47 -7.23 0.81 -20.99
C GLU A 47 -7.61 0.35 -22.40
N GLY A 48 -6.78 0.65 -23.40
CA GLY A 48 -7.02 0.23 -24.80
C GLY A 48 -6.82 -1.26 -25.07
N GLU A 49 -6.00 -1.96 -24.29
CA GLU A 49 -5.57 -3.35 -24.57
C GLU A 49 -6.27 -4.39 -23.67
N LEU A 50 -6.45 -4.08 -22.38
CA LEU A 50 -6.98 -5.01 -21.37
C LEU A 50 -8.29 -4.52 -20.72
N GLY A 51 -8.74 -3.32 -21.07
CA GLY A 51 -10.05 -2.78 -20.72
C GLY A 51 -10.11 -2.02 -19.39
N GLN A 52 -11.09 -1.12 -19.32
CA GLN A 52 -11.35 -0.24 -18.17
C GLN A 52 -11.65 -1.02 -16.88
N LEU A 53 -12.29 -2.19 -16.98
CA LEU A 53 -12.70 -2.98 -15.82
C LEU A 53 -11.52 -3.44 -14.96
N LEU A 54 -10.45 -3.97 -15.56
CA LEU A 54 -9.28 -4.40 -14.80
C LEU A 54 -8.64 -3.22 -14.07
N THR A 55 -8.58 -2.05 -14.72
CA THR A 55 -8.04 -0.82 -14.14
C THR A 55 -8.79 -0.42 -12.87
N VAL A 56 -10.12 -0.47 -12.93
CA VAL A 56 -10.97 -0.20 -11.76
C VAL A 56 -10.73 -1.23 -10.66
N ILE A 57 -10.60 -2.51 -11.00
CA ILE A 57 -10.42 -3.59 -10.02
C ILE A 57 -9.12 -3.40 -9.24
N TRP A 58 -7.96 -3.32 -9.89
CA TRP A 58 -6.70 -3.22 -9.14
C TRP A 58 -6.62 -1.88 -8.38
N SER A 59 -7.18 -0.81 -8.95
CA SER A 59 -7.28 0.49 -8.28
C SER A 59 -8.11 0.42 -6.99
N ALA A 60 -9.24 -0.29 -7.01
CA ALA A 60 -10.07 -0.48 -5.82
C ALA A 60 -9.31 -1.24 -4.72
N PHE A 61 -8.55 -2.28 -5.08
CA PHE A 61 -7.70 -3.00 -4.13
C PHE A 61 -6.63 -2.09 -3.50
N LEU A 62 -5.97 -1.23 -4.29
CA LEU A 62 -5.00 -0.26 -3.76
C LEU A 62 -5.67 0.77 -2.85
N LEU A 63 -6.86 1.29 -3.22
CA LEU A 63 -7.61 2.24 -2.39
C LEU A 63 -7.99 1.62 -1.04
N LEU A 64 -8.60 0.43 -1.05
CA LEU A 64 -9.04 -0.25 0.16
C LEU A 64 -7.84 -0.67 1.04
N GLY A 65 -6.78 -1.18 0.44
CA GLY A 65 -5.55 -1.56 1.13
C GLY A 65 -4.80 -0.36 1.73
N GLY A 66 -4.64 0.72 0.96
CA GLY A 66 -4.01 1.96 1.44
C GLY A 66 -4.80 2.63 2.55
N PHE A 67 -6.12 2.75 2.40
CA PHE A 67 -7.00 3.34 3.41
C PHE A 67 -7.04 2.50 4.69
N GLY A 68 -7.24 1.18 4.56
CA GLY A 68 -7.25 0.27 5.70
C GLY A 68 -5.91 0.28 6.46
N GLY A 69 -4.79 0.30 5.74
CA GLY A 69 -3.45 0.37 6.34
C GLY A 69 -3.23 1.66 7.13
N LEU A 70 -3.63 2.80 6.58
CA LEU A 70 -3.57 4.10 7.28
C LEU A 70 -4.36 4.12 8.58
N LEU A 71 -5.56 3.52 8.59
CA LEU A 71 -6.41 3.46 9.78
C LEU A 71 -5.87 2.51 10.86
N THR A 72 -5.13 1.47 10.45
CA THR A 72 -4.77 0.36 11.35
C THR A 72 -3.34 0.40 11.86
N VAL A 73 -2.42 1.10 11.17
CA VAL A 73 -1.00 1.15 11.50
C VAL A 73 -0.70 1.83 12.85
N PHE A 74 -1.37 2.95 13.17
CA PHE A 74 -1.15 3.65 14.43
C PHE A 74 -1.76 2.92 15.63
N PRO A 75 -3.04 2.47 15.59
CA PRO A 75 -3.63 1.72 16.69
C PRO A 75 -2.98 0.36 16.98
N GLY A 76 -2.17 -0.17 16.05
CA GLY A 76 -1.53 -1.48 16.20
C GLY A 76 -2.51 -2.65 16.03
N TRP A 77 -3.56 -2.48 15.22
CA TRP A 77 -4.54 -3.53 14.89
C TRP A 77 -3.98 -4.46 13.80
N TRP A 78 -2.96 -5.24 14.15
CA TRP A 78 -2.17 -6.02 13.19
C TRP A 78 -2.99 -7.03 12.38
N TRP A 79 -4.08 -7.58 12.89
CA TRP A 79 -4.97 -8.43 12.10
C TRP A 79 -5.63 -7.65 10.94
N ALA A 80 -6.07 -6.42 11.18
CA ALA A 80 -6.71 -5.58 10.18
C ALA A 80 -5.67 -4.96 9.22
N GLU A 81 -4.49 -4.61 9.74
CA GLU A 81 -3.35 -4.19 8.92
C GLU A 81 -2.93 -5.31 7.94
N ARG A 82 -2.92 -6.58 8.39
CA ARG A 82 -2.68 -7.74 7.51
C ARG A 82 -3.69 -7.86 6.38
N LEU A 83 -4.97 -7.64 6.64
CA LEU A 83 -5.98 -7.62 5.57
C LEU A 83 -5.67 -6.50 4.56
N SER A 84 -5.27 -5.33 5.05
CA SER A 84 -4.88 -4.19 4.22
C SER A 84 -3.64 -4.48 3.36
N ILE A 85 -2.67 -5.22 3.91
CA ILE A 85 -1.51 -5.73 3.18
C ILE A 85 -1.94 -6.69 2.07
N VAL A 86 -2.82 -7.66 2.36
CA VAL A 86 -3.32 -8.61 1.36
C VAL A 86 -4.04 -7.86 0.23
N LEU A 87 -4.92 -6.91 0.54
CA LEU A 87 -5.59 -6.10 -0.46
C LEU A 87 -4.60 -5.33 -1.34
N THR A 88 -3.60 -4.69 -0.71
CA THR A 88 -2.56 -3.93 -1.44
C THR A 88 -1.75 -4.84 -2.36
N LEU A 89 -1.29 -5.99 -1.86
CA LEU A 89 -0.53 -6.97 -2.64
C LEU A 89 -1.36 -7.58 -3.77
N THR A 90 -2.66 -7.79 -3.56
CA THR A 90 -3.58 -8.22 -4.63
C THR A 90 -3.70 -7.16 -5.72
N GLY A 91 -3.87 -5.88 -5.36
CA GLY A 91 -3.90 -4.79 -6.34
C GLY A 91 -2.60 -4.69 -7.15
N LEU A 92 -1.44 -4.73 -6.47
CA LEU A 92 -0.13 -4.76 -7.13
C LEU A 92 0.06 -6.02 -7.99
N GLY A 93 -0.44 -7.17 -7.54
CA GLY A 93 -0.35 -8.44 -8.26
C GLY A 93 -1.16 -8.43 -9.54
N ILE A 94 -2.40 -7.93 -9.51
CA ILE A 94 -3.23 -7.75 -10.72
C ILE A 94 -2.51 -6.81 -11.70
N TYR A 95 -1.97 -5.70 -11.22
CA TYR A 95 -1.23 -4.77 -12.08
C TYR A 95 0.05 -5.41 -12.66
N ALA A 96 0.78 -6.20 -11.88
CA ALA A 96 1.93 -6.95 -12.38
C ALA A 96 1.53 -7.94 -13.49
N LEU A 97 0.42 -8.67 -13.32
CA LEU A 97 -0.10 -9.60 -14.35
C LEU A 97 -0.46 -8.87 -15.64
N VAL A 98 -1.10 -7.71 -15.53
CA VAL A 98 -1.42 -6.82 -16.66
C VAL A 98 -0.15 -6.39 -17.39
N VAL A 99 0.88 -5.95 -16.65
CA VAL A 99 2.16 -5.53 -17.21
C VAL A 99 2.89 -6.68 -17.90
N VAL A 100 2.86 -7.88 -17.33
CA VAL A 100 3.43 -9.09 -17.94
C VAL A 100 2.67 -9.43 -19.23
N SER A 101 1.33 -9.41 -19.22
CA SER A 101 0.53 -9.67 -20.41
C SER A 101 0.87 -8.68 -21.53
N LEU A 102 0.91 -7.38 -21.23
CA LEU A 102 1.26 -6.33 -22.18
C LEU A 102 2.68 -6.46 -22.72
N HIS A 103 3.62 -7.01 -21.94
CA HIS A 103 4.97 -7.24 -22.44
C HIS A 103 5.00 -8.22 -23.63
N PHE A 104 4.08 -9.18 -23.66
CA PHE A 104 3.98 -10.17 -24.72
C PHE A 104 3.03 -9.77 -25.86
N THR A 105 2.05 -8.90 -25.60
CA THR A 105 1.02 -8.53 -26.58
C THR A 105 1.23 -7.17 -27.23
N SER A 106 2.00 -6.28 -26.60
CA SER A 106 2.21 -4.90 -27.08
C SER A 106 3.67 -4.63 -27.44
N SER A 107 3.89 -3.58 -28.25
CA SER A 107 5.24 -3.15 -28.59
C SER A 107 5.95 -2.46 -27.40
N GLY A 108 7.23 -2.77 -27.23
CA GLY A 108 8.09 -2.17 -26.20
C GLY A 108 8.22 -3.02 -24.92
N SER A 109 9.39 -2.92 -24.28
CA SER A 109 9.65 -3.64 -23.04
C SER A 109 8.90 -3.02 -21.86
N ARG A 110 8.29 -3.89 -21.03
CA ARG A 110 7.60 -3.50 -19.78
C ARG A 110 8.29 -4.05 -18.53
N LEU A 111 9.47 -4.66 -18.68
CA LEU A 111 10.20 -5.29 -17.58
C LEU A 111 10.62 -4.29 -16.49
N THR A 112 10.96 -3.05 -16.86
CA THR A 112 11.26 -2.00 -15.88
C THR A 112 10.05 -1.69 -15.01
N GLN A 113 8.87 -1.57 -15.63
CA GLN A 113 7.60 -1.34 -14.93
C GLN A 113 7.28 -2.50 -13.99
N LEU A 114 7.47 -3.74 -14.45
CA LEU A 114 7.33 -4.93 -13.60
C LEU A 114 8.30 -4.90 -12.42
N GLY A 115 9.57 -4.59 -12.65
CA GLY A 115 10.59 -4.45 -11.59
C GLY A 115 10.21 -3.39 -10.56
N THR A 116 9.68 -2.24 -10.98
CA THR A 116 9.19 -1.20 -10.07
C THR A 116 8.00 -1.68 -9.24
N ILE A 117 7.06 -2.44 -9.82
CA ILE A 117 5.92 -3.00 -9.07
C ILE A 117 6.42 -3.99 -8.00
N LEU A 118 7.38 -4.86 -8.33
CA LEU A 118 7.96 -5.80 -7.39
C LEU A 118 8.69 -5.09 -6.24
N LEU A 119 9.44 -4.04 -6.55
CA LEU A 119 10.07 -3.19 -5.54
C LEU A 119 9.02 -2.50 -4.65
N ALA A 120 7.93 -2.00 -5.22
CA ALA A 120 6.83 -1.39 -4.48
C ALA A 120 6.08 -2.38 -3.57
N ALA A 121 6.06 -3.68 -3.92
CA ALA A 121 5.48 -4.72 -3.09
C ALA A 121 6.35 -5.08 -1.86
N SER A 122 7.67 -4.87 -1.95
CA SER A 122 8.62 -5.31 -0.92
C SER A 122 8.36 -4.78 0.50
N PRO A 123 7.98 -3.50 0.73
CA PRO A 123 7.74 -3.01 2.08
C PRO A 123 6.56 -3.71 2.76
N PHE A 124 5.54 -4.10 1.99
CA PHE A 124 4.36 -4.81 2.50
C PHE A 124 4.68 -6.25 2.89
N ILE A 125 5.55 -6.92 2.13
CA ILE A 125 6.05 -8.25 2.47
C ILE A 125 6.87 -8.19 3.76
N ILE A 126 7.77 -7.19 3.88
CA ILE A 126 8.53 -6.97 5.11
C ILE A 126 7.58 -6.70 6.28
N ARG A 127 6.56 -5.84 6.08
CA ARG A 127 5.58 -5.52 7.14
C ARG A 127 4.83 -6.74 7.59
N TRP A 128 4.39 -7.58 6.65
CA TRP A 128 3.71 -8.82 6.93
C TRP A 128 4.55 -9.72 7.85
N VAL A 129 5.84 -9.89 7.55
CA VAL A 129 6.75 -10.69 8.37
C VAL A 129 6.89 -10.11 9.78
N LEU A 130 6.93 -8.78 9.93
CA LEU A 130 7.02 -8.12 11.23
C LEU A 130 5.77 -8.32 12.10
N ILE A 131 4.57 -8.28 11.51
CA ILE A 131 3.31 -8.27 12.27
C ILE A 131 2.55 -9.61 12.30
N ARG A 132 2.99 -10.63 11.55
CA ARG A 132 2.26 -11.91 11.40
C ARG A 132 2.05 -12.71 12.68
N LYS A 133 2.89 -12.51 13.70
CA LYS A 133 2.92 -13.37 14.88
C LYS A 133 1.77 -13.11 15.86
N TYR A 134 1.30 -11.87 15.95
CA TYR A 134 0.28 -11.46 16.93
C TYR A 134 -0.88 -10.74 16.23
N SER A 135 -2.09 -10.84 16.79
CA SER A 135 -3.27 -10.13 16.24
C SER A 135 -3.26 -8.64 16.54
N PHE A 136 -2.58 -8.24 17.61
CA PHE A 136 -2.41 -6.86 18.05
C PHE A 136 -0.95 -6.63 18.47
N GLU A 137 -0.53 -5.38 18.41
CA GLU A 137 0.78 -4.96 18.91
C GLU A 137 0.92 -5.28 20.41
N PRO A 138 1.98 -6.01 20.83
CA PRO A 138 2.30 -6.20 22.24
C PRO A 138 2.55 -4.84 22.90
N ARG A 139 1.82 -4.56 23.97
CA ARG A 139 2.03 -3.35 24.76
C ARG A 139 3.23 -3.57 25.68
N THR A 140 4.44 -3.28 25.20
CA THR A 140 5.59 -3.12 26.09
C THR A 140 5.37 -1.86 26.92
N ARG A 141 5.30 -2.00 28.25
CA ARG A 141 5.40 -0.84 29.16
C ARG A 141 6.79 -0.27 28.96
N GLY A 142 6.88 0.90 28.31
CA GLY A 142 8.09 1.73 28.32
C GLY A 142 8.28 2.35 29.69
#